data_AF-A0A941ZW62-F1
#
_entry.id   AF-A0A941ZW62-F1
#
_cell.length_a   1.000
_cell.length_b   1.000
_cell.length_c   1.000
_cell.angle_alpha   90.00
_cell.angle_beta   90.00
_cell.angle_gamma   90.00
#
_symmetry.space_group_name_H-M   'P 1'
#
loop_
_entity.id
_entity.type
_entity.pdbx_description
1 polymer ?
#
loop_
_entity_poly.entity_id
_entity_poly.type
_entity_poly.pdbx_seq_one_letter_code
_entity_poly.pdbx_strand_id
1 'polypeptide(L)'
;MNQPIRRALRRQHGVMLLEALIGILIFSVGILAMVGMQAAAFSASADAKSRSEAAAFANQIISEIWMAVDRTSDATLITSLNNFQLNTGGSDCAFSGGMADASNTVLSNWVSEVTDSSTGLLGATASMQQIAVSTADLNRVTVTVCWKAPQDARSRKHQVISYVY
;
A
#
# COMPACT_ATOMS: atom_id res chain seq x y z
N MET A 1 56.11 56.41 -37.92
CA MET A 1 54.72 56.47 -38.42
C MET A 1 53.90 55.45 -37.63
N ASN A 2 53.40 55.79 -36.44
CA ASN A 2 52.63 54.89 -35.57
C ASN A 2 51.45 55.67 -34.96
N GLN A 3 50.21 55.21 -35.19
CA GLN A 3 49.03 55.71 -34.49
C GLN A 3 48.51 54.64 -33.52
N PRO A 4 48.24 54.98 -32.24
CA PRO A 4 47.65 54.03 -31.29
C PRO A 4 46.12 53.98 -31.48
N ILE A 5 45.62 52.80 -31.83
CA ILE A 5 44.17 52.52 -31.91
C ILE A 5 43.60 52.51 -30.49
N ARG A 6 42.92 53.59 -30.09
CA ARG A 6 42.16 53.63 -28.83
C ARG A 6 40.84 52.89 -29.01
N ARG A 7 40.78 51.61 -28.62
CA ARG A 7 39.49 50.89 -28.47
C ARG A 7 38.75 51.45 -27.25
N ALA A 8 37.64 52.14 -27.49
CA ALA A 8 36.68 52.45 -26.43
C ALA A 8 36.00 51.16 -25.98
N LEU A 9 36.32 50.70 -24.76
CA LEU A 9 35.58 49.63 -24.08
C LEU A 9 34.16 50.14 -23.80
N ARG A 10 33.20 49.77 -24.65
CA ARG A 10 31.77 49.99 -24.37
C ARG A 10 31.41 49.22 -23.10
N ARG A 11 31.19 49.98 -22.03
CA ARG A 11 30.75 49.52 -20.73
C ARG A 11 29.27 49.09 -20.79
N GLN A 12 28.99 47.82 -21.13
CA GLN A 12 27.65 47.21 -21.07
C GLN A 12 27.19 47.10 -19.59
N HIS A 13 26.47 48.10 -19.09
CA HIS A 13 25.95 48.11 -17.70
C HIS A 13 24.43 47.95 -17.59
N GLY A 14 23.71 47.74 -18.70
CA GLY A 14 22.23 47.62 -18.69
C GLY A 14 21.67 46.20 -18.64
N VAL A 15 22.46 45.18 -19.00
CA VAL A 15 21.97 43.80 -19.21
C VAL A 15 22.11 42.91 -17.96
N MET A 16 22.98 43.28 -17.01
CA MET A 16 23.30 42.48 -15.82
C MET A 16 22.07 42.19 -14.93
N LEU A 17 21.16 43.16 -14.78
CA LEU A 17 19.96 43.00 -13.95
C LEU A 17 18.97 42.03 -14.60
N LEU A 18 18.86 42.08 -15.93
CA LEU A 18 17.99 41.19 -16.70
C LEU A 18 18.56 39.76 -16.76
N GLU A 19 19.88 39.63 -16.88
CA GLU A 19 20.58 38.34 -16.81
C GLU A 19 20.41 37.69 -15.43
N ALA A 20 20.56 38.45 -14.35
CA ALA A 20 20.30 37.97 -12.99
C ALA A 20 18.85 37.53 -12.79
N LEU A 21 17.88 38.31 -13.30
CA LEU A 21 16.45 37.97 -13.20
C LEU A 21 16.11 36.69 -13.97
N ILE A 22 16.65 36.51 -15.17
CA ILE A 22 16.47 35.28 -15.95
C ILE A 22 17.14 34.09 -15.24
N GLY A 23 18.34 34.28 -14.69
CA GLY A 23 19.03 33.25 -13.91
C GLY A 23 18.21 32.77 -12.71
N ILE A 24 17.67 33.72 -11.94
CA ILE A 24 16.79 33.42 -10.78
C ILE A 24 15.50 32.73 -11.25
N LEU A 25 14.90 33.17 -12.36
CA LEU A 25 13.69 32.57 -12.92
C LEU A 25 13.93 31.11 -13.29
N ILE A 26 14.97 30.83 -14.08
CA ILE A 26 15.30 29.47 -14.53
C ILE A 26 15.60 28.58 -13.33
N PHE A 27 16.39 29.08 -12.38
CA PHE A 27 16.72 28.35 -11.17
C PHE A 27 15.49 28.02 -10.32
N SER A 28 14.57 28.98 -10.15
CA SER A 28 13.33 28.78 -9.39
C SER A 28 12.42 27.74 -10.04
N VAL A 29 12.27 27.76 -11.37
CA VAL A 29 11.53 26.74 -12.13
C VAL A 29 12.18 25.36 -11.95
N GLY A 30 13.52 25.30 -11.97
CA GLY A 30 14.28 24.08 -11.71
C GLY A 30 13.99 23.47 -10.33
N ILE A 31 13.97 24.29 -9.29
CA ILE A 31 13.63 23.84 -7.92
C ILE A 31 12.20 23.32 -7.86
N LEU A 32 11.23 24.05 -8.44
CA LEU A 32 9.83 23.62 -8.42
C LEU A 32 9.63 22.28 -9.14
N ALA A 33 10.30 22.08 -10.28
CA ALA A 33 10.29 20.82 -11.00
C ALA A 33 10.87 19.68 -10.15
N MET A 34 11.98 19.92 -9.45
CA MET A 34 12.60 18.94 -8.56
C MET A 34 11.70 18.58 -7.38
N VAL A 35 11.04 19.56 -6.75
CA VAL A 35 10.09 19.31 -5.65
C VAL A 35 8.89 18.50 -6.14
N GLY A 36 8.38 18.79 -7.33
CA GLY A 36 7.30 18.00 -7.95
C GLY A 36 7.69 16.53 -8.15
N MET A 37 8.90 16.28 -8.65
CA MET A 37 9.41 14.91 -8.80
C MET A 37 9.63 14.22 -7.44
N GLN A 38 10.16 14.94 -6.44
CA GLN A 38 10.33 14.40 -5.09
C GLN A 38 8.98 14.01 -4.48
N ALA A 39 7.94 14.85 -4.60
CA ALA A 39 6.61 14.54 -4.12
C ALA A 39 6.02 13.28 -4.80
N ALA A 40 6.20 13.14 -6.11
CA ALA A 40 5.78 11.95 -6.85
C ALA A 40 6.54 10.69 -6.42
N ALA A 41 7.84 10.79 -6.15
CA ALA A 41 8.64 9.68 -5.66
C ALA A 41 8.20 9.24 -4.25
N PHE A 42 7.87 10.19 -3.37
CA PHE A 42 7.36 9.89 -2.04
C PHE A 42 6.00 9.19 -2.08
N SER A 43 5.07 9.65 -2.91
CA SER A 43 3.75 9.01 -3.03
C SER A 43 3.85 7.59 -3.61
N ALA A 44 4.72 7.37 -4.60
CA ALA A 44 4.99 6.04 -5.13
C ALA A 44 5.62 5.11 -4.08
N SER A 45 6.54 5.62 -3.28
CA SER A 45 7.17 4.86 -2.18
C SER A 45 6.15 4.49 -1.09
N ALA A 46 5.24 5.41 -0.76
CA ALA A 46 4.17 5.16 0.20
C ALA A 46 3.20 4.07 -0.29
N ASP A 47 2.76 4.12 -1.55
CA ASP A 47 1.89 3.08 -2.14
C ASP A 47 2.59 1.71 -2.15
N ALA A 48 3.87 1.65 -2.52
CA ALA A 48 4.65 0.42 -2.49
C ALA A 48 4.77 -0.15 -1.06
N LYS A 49 4.95 0.71 -0.06
CA LYS A 49 5.00 0.30 1.34
C LYS A 49 3.67 -0.30 1.81
N SER A 50 2.54 0.37 1.57
CA SER A 50 1.22 -0.17 1.96
C SER A 50 0.91 -1.51 1.28
N ARG A 51 1.31 -1.69 0.01
CA ARG A 51 1.15 -2.99 -0.68
C ARG A 51 2.02 -4.07 -0.07
N SER A 52 3.23 -3.72 0.37
CA SER A 52 4.15 -4.66 1.01
C SER A 52 3.64 -5.08 2.39
N GLU A 53 3.09 -4.14 3.17
CA GLU A 53 2.43 -4.41 4.45
C GLU A 53 1.20 -5.29 4.26
N ALA A 54 0.35 -5.00 3.27
CA ALA A 54 -0.82 -5.83 2.98
C ALA A 54 -0.44 -7.28 2.59
N ALA A 55 0.65 -7.44 1.82
CA ALA A 55 1.20 -8.76 1.52
C ALA A 55 1.76 -9.45 2.78
N ALA A 56 2.43 -8.72 3.67
CA ALA A 56 2.93 -9.26 4.92
C ALA A 56 1.79 -9.75 5.81
N PHE A 57 0.73 -8.95 6.01
CA PHE A 57 -0.45 -9.35 6.78
C PHE A 57 -1.17 -10.55 6.16
N ALA A 58 -1.29 -10.62 4.83
CA ALA A 58 -1.88 -11.77 4.15
C ALA A 58 -1.06 -13.04 4.37
N ASN A 59 0.27 -12.95 4.26
CA ASN A 59 1.16 -14.10 4.47
C ASN A 59 1.22 -14.53 5.95
N GLN A 60 1.14 -13.59 6.88
CA GLN A 60 1.08 -13.85 8.32
C GLN A 60 -0.13 -14.73 8.63
N ILE A 61 -1.34 -14.30 8.25
CA ILE A 61 -2.55 -15.07 8.57
C ILE A 61 -2.58 -16.41 7.84
N ILE A 62 -2.09 -16.50 6.60
CA ILE A 62 -1.96 -17.80 5.91
C ILE A 62 -1.05 -18.75 6.70
N SER A 63 0.07 -18.24 7.22
CA SER A 63 1.01 -19.03 8.02
C SER A 63 0.38 -19.47 9.35
N GLU A 64 -0.37 -18.58 10.00
CA GLU A 64 -1.08 -18.88 11.24
C GLU A 64 -2.19 -19.92 11.03
N ILE A 65 -2.98 -19.81 9.95
CA ILE A 65 -3.98 -20.83 9.56
C ILE A 65 -3.29 -22.18 9.38
N TRP A 66 -2.17 -22.20 8.66
CA TRP A 66 -1.40 -23.41 8.43
C TRP A 66 -0.96 -24.09 9.73
N MET A 67 -0.52 -23.33 10.72
CA MET A 67 -0.08 -23.84 12.02
C MET A 67 -1.22 -24.25 12.95
N ALA A 68 -2.34 -23.52 12.92
CA ALA A 68 -3.44 -23.69 13.87
C ALA A 68 -4.49 -24.73 13.46
N VAL A 69 -4.51 -25.13 12.19
CA VAL A 69 -5.42 -26.15 11.67
C VAL A 69 -5.15 -27.54 12.24
N ASP A 70 -6.23 -28.24 12.61
CA ASP A 70 -6.20 -29.59 13.15
C ASP A 70 -6.23 -30.63 12.02
N ARG A 71 -5.20 -31.49 11.97
CA ARG A 71 -5.00 -32.53 10.93
C ARG A 71 -5.20 -33.95 11.45
N THR A 72 -5.91 -34.11 12.56
CA THR A 72 -6.21 -35.44 13.13
C THR A 72 -7.05 -36.32 12.20
N SER A 73 -7.93 -35.71 11.41
CA SER A 73 -8.69 -36.38 10.34
C SER A 73 -9.14 -35.36 9.29
N ASP A 74 -9.50 -35.84 8.09
CA ASP A 74 -10.02 -34.98 7.02
C ASP A 74 -11.26 -34.17 7.46
N ALA A 75 -12.14 -34.77 8.28
CA ALA A 75 -13.32 -34.09 8.81
C ALA A 75 -12.96 -32.98 9.81
N THR A 76 -11.95 -33.22 10.65
CA THR A 76 -11.44 -32.22 11.61
C THR A 76 -10.70 -31.08 10.89
N LEU A 77 -9.95 -31.41 9.84
CA LEU A 77 -9.28 -30.44 8.96
C LEU A 77 -10.29 -29.49 8.33
N ILE A 78 -11.36 -30.03 7.73
CA ILE A 78 -12.44 -29.24 7.13
C ILE A 78 -13.09 -28.32 8.17
N THR A 79 -13.39 -28.84 9.36
CA THR A 79 -14.03 -28.08 10.43
C THR A 79 -13.14 -26.94 10.92
N SER A 80 -11.86 -27.24 11.20
CA SER A 80 -10.90 -26.24 11.69
C SER A 80 -10.60 -25.16 10.64
N LEU A 81 -10.51 -25.52 9.36
CA LEU A 81 -10.36 -24.55 8.27
C LEU A 81 -11.55 -23.59 8.17
N ASN A 82 -12.78 -24.10 8.30
CA ASN A 82 -13.97 -23.25 8.22
C ASN A 82 -14.06 -22.23 9.37
N ASN A 83 -13.45 -22.50 10.53
CA ASN A 83 -13.39 -21.54 11.64
C ASN A 83 -12.53 -20.30 11.33
N PHE A 84 -11.72 -20.33 10.26
CA PHE A 84 -10.93 -19.18 9.80
C PHE A 84 -11.65 -18.31 8.76
N GLN A 85 -12.89 -18.66 8.38
CA GLN A 85 -13.64 -17.82 7.45
C GLN A 85 -13.96 -16.45 8.05
N LEU A 86 -13.76 -15.40 7.26
CA LEU A 86 -14.04 -14.02 7.60
C LEU A 86 -14.77 -13.35 6.43
N ASN A 87 -15.90 -12.72 6.73
CA ASN A 87 -16.71 -11.92 5.82
C ASN A 87 -16.91 -12.59 4.45
N THR A 88 -17.54 -13.76 4.42
CA THR A 88 -17.75 -14.59 3.21
C THR A 88 -18.76 -14.01 2.21
N GLY A 89 -19.48 -12.96 2.60
CA GLY A 89 -20.40 -12.21 1.74
C GLY A 89 -19.85 -10.86 1.28
N GLY A 90 -20.55 -10.24 0.34
CA GLY A 90 -20.17 -8.93 -0.21
C GLY A 90 -19.07 -9.00 -1.26
N SER A 91 -18.64 -7.85 -1.76
CA SER A 91 -17.64 -7.73 -2.84
C SER A 91 -16.91 -6.39 -2.76
N ASP A 92 -15.79 -6.28 -3.50
CA ASP A 92 -15.02 -5.03 -3.65
C ASP A 92 -14.68 -4.31 -2.34
N CYS A 93 -14.13 -5.05 -1.38
CA CYS A 93 -13.74 -4.55 -0.06
C CYS A 93 -14.92 -3.99 0.77
N ALA A 94 -16.16 -4.27 0.39
CA ALA A 94 -17.35 -4.05 1.18
C ALA A 94 -17.95 -5.42 1.54
N PHE A 95 -17.25 -6.14 2.40
CA PHE A 95 -17.60 -7.50 2.76
C PHE A 95 -18.54 -7.55 3.97
N SER A 96 -19.21 -8.68 4.12
CA SER A 96 -20.17 -8.95 5.20
C SER A 96 -20.12 -10.43 5.61
N GLY A 97 -20.66 -10.74 6.78
CA GLY A 97 -20.72 -12.12 7.30
C GLY A 97 -19.94 -12.35 8.58
N GLY A 98 -19.04 -11.43 8.97
CA GLY A 98 -18.28 -11.53 10.21
C GLY A 98 -17.34 -12.74 10.23
N MET A 99 -16.83 -13.07 11.41
CA MET A 99 -16.05 -14.30 11.62
C MET A 99 -16.99 -15.49 11.73
N ALA A 100 -16.65 -16.61 11.07
CA ALA A 100 -17.42 -17.85 11.20
C ALA A 100 -17.36 -18.42 12.62
N ASP A 101 -16.21 -18.27 13.29
CA ASP A 101 -16.06 -18.53 14.72
C ASP A 101 -15.58 -17.26 15.43
N ALA A 102 -16.48 -16.63 16.20
CA ALA A 102 -16.19 -15.43 16.98
C ALA A 102 -15.21 -15.68 18.14
N SER A 103 -14.94 -16.94 18.49
CA SER A 103 -13.97 -17.31 19.53
C SER A 103 -12.56 -17.53 18.97
N ASN A 104 -12.38 -17.44 17.66
CA ASN A 104 -11.08 -17.61 17.01
C ASN A 104 -10.17 -16.41 17.31
N THR A 105 -9.34 -16.55 18.34
CA THR A 105 -8.45 -15.47 18.83
C THR A 105 -7.37 -15.09 17.82
N VAL A 106 -6.89 -16.06 17.03
CA VAL A 106 -5.92 -15.83 15.95
C VAL A 106 -6.51 -14.85 14.94
N LEU A 107 -7.73 -15.14 14.47
CA LEU A 107 -8.41 -14.30 13.49
C LEU A 107 -8.79 -12.93 14.07
N SER A 108 -9.26 -12.87 15.32
CA SER A 108 -9.61 -11.60 15.96
C SER A 108 -8.40 -10.70 16.21
N ASN A 109 -7.25 -11.27 16.56
CA ASN A 109 -6.01 -10.54 16.73
C ASN A 109 -5.51 -10.01 15.38
N TRP A 110 -5.48 -10.86 14.35
CA TRP A 110 -5.09 -10.45 13.02
C TRP A 110 -5.95 -9.30 12.46
N VAL A 111 -7.28 -9.38 12.62
CA VAL A 111 -8.18 -8.28 12.21
C VAL A 111 -7.86 -7.00 12.99
N SER A 112 -7.57 -7.10 14.28
CA SER A 112 -7.21 -5.95 15.11
C SER A 112 -5.88 -5.33 14.67
N GLU A 113 -4.87 -6.14 14.34
CA GLU A 113 -3.57 -5.67 13.85
C GLU A 113 -3.68 -4.98 12.48
N VAL A 114 -4.41 -5.58 11.54
CA VAL A 114 -4.60 -4.99 10.19
C VAL A 114 -5.35 -3.66 10.25
N THR A 115 -6.26 -3.51 11.22
CA THR A 115 -7.13 -2.33 11.36
C THR A 115 -6.62 -1.34 12.41
N ASP A 116 -5.46 -1.61 13.01
CA ASP A 116 -4.85 -0.70 13.98
C ASP A 116 -4.52 0.64 13.32
N SER A 117 -4.93 1.74 13.95
CA SER A 117 -4.76 3.08 13.41
C SER A 117 -3.30 3.59 13.41
N SER A 118 -2.41 2.95 14.16
CA SER A 118 -1.01 3.36 14.35
C SER A 118 -0.01 2.44 13.64
N THR A 119 -0.26 1.13 13.62
CA THR A 119 0.63 0.11 13.05
C THR A 119 0.02 -0.67 11.90
N GLY A 120 -1.30 -0.61 11.73
CA GLY A 120 -2.05 -1.30 10.69
C GLY A 120 -2.09 -0.53 9.37
N LEU A 121 -2.93 -1.02 8.46
CA LEU A 121 -3.12 -0.39 7.15
C LEU A 121 -4.06 0.82 7.27
N LEU A 122 -3.60 1.97 6.79
CA LEU A 122 -4.40 3.20 6.83
C LEU A 122 -5.73 3.04 6.08
N GLY A 123 -6.82 3.37 6.78
CA GLY A 123 -8.19 3.29 6.26
C GLY A 123 -8.71 1.86 6.08
N ALA A 124 -8.01 0.85 6.59
CA ALA A 124 -8.55 -0.51 6.68
C ALA A 124 -9.60 -0.60 7.80
N THR A 125 -10.64 -1.38 7.55
CA THR A 125 -11.66 -1.71 8.57
C THR A 125 -11.90 -3.22 8.58
N ALA A 126 -12.54 -3.74 9.63
CA ALA A 126 -12.79 -5.17 9.75
C ALA A 126 -13.65 -5.70 8.58
N SER A 127 -14.66 -4.93 8.15
CA SER A 127 -15.54 -5.29 7.02
C SER A 127 -14.86 -5.20 5.64
N MET A 128 -13.63 -4.66 5.58
CA MET A 128 -12.83 -4.62 4.35
C MET A 128 -11.96 -5.87 4.19
N GLN A 129 -11.77 -6.66 5.24
CA GLN A 129 -10.95 -7.87 5.18
C GLN A 129 -11.82 -9.10 4.90
N GLN A 130 -11.30 -10.05 4.15
CA GLN A 130 -12.01 -11.30 3.86
C GLN A 130 -11.05 -12.48 3.85
N ILE A 131 -11.51 -13.59 4.41
CA ILE A 131 -10.88 -14.91 4.31
C ILE A 131 -11.96 -15.87 3.85
N ALA A 132 -11.88 -16.29 2.59
CA ALA A 132 -12.79 -17.26 2.01
C ALA A 132 -12.11 -18.63 1.97
N VAL A 133 -12.78 -19.64 2.49
CA VAL A 133 -12.30 -21.03 2.53
C VAL A 133 -13.21 -21.88 1.64
N SER A 134 -12.62 -22.60 0.69
CA SER A 134 -13.30 -23.60 -0.13
C SER A 134 -12.68 -24.97 0.11
N THR A 135 -13.35 -25.79 0.91
CA THR A 135 -12.92 -27.16 1.19
C THR A 135 -13.25 -28.12 0.04
N ALA A 136 -14.21 -27.76 -0.83
CA ALA A 136 -14.51 -28.50 -2.05
C ALA A 136 -13.40 -28.38 -3.11
N ASP A 137 -12.63 -27.29 -3.07
CA ASP A 137 -11.57 -26.99 -4.04
C ASP A 137 -10.17 -27.19 -3.44
N LEU A 138 -9.85 -28.41 -3.01
CA LEU A 138 -8.53 -28.76 -2.44
C LEU A 138 -8.16 -27.90 -1.22
N ASN A 139 -9.13 -27.59 -0.34
CA ASN A 139 -8.92 -26.77 0.86
C ASN A 139 -8.26 -25.42 0.53
N ARG A 140 -8.76 -24.76 -0.51
CA ARG A 140 -8.27 -23.44 -0.94
C ARG A 140 -8.67 -22.37 0.06
N VAL A 141 -7.69 -21.65 0.56
CA VAL A 141 -7.84 -20.46 1.41
C VAL A 141 -7.49 -19.24 0.58
N THR A 142 -8.42 -18.30 0.49
CA THR A 142 -8.25 -17.03 -0.23
C THR A 142 -8.32 -15.89 0.77
N VAL A 143 -7.20 -15.20 0.94
CA VAL A 143 -7.09 -14.04 1.83
C VAL A 143 -7.11 -12.78 0.99
N THR A 144 -8.05 -11.88 1.29
CA THR A 144 -8.16 -10.56 0.66
C THR A 144 -7.98 -9.49 1.71
N VAL A 145 -6.90 -8.73 1.57
CA VAL A 145 -6.58 -7.58 2.41
C VAL A 145 -6.90 -6.29 1.67
N CYS A 146 -7.71 -5.44 2.25
CA CYS A 146 -8.10 -4.16 1.65
C CYS A 146 -7.83 -2.97 2.57
N TRP A 147 -7.45 -1.85 1.96
CA TRP A 147 -7.19 -0.59 2.64
C TRP A 147 -7.58 0.59 1.74
N LYS A 148 -7.61 1.80 2.31
CA LYS A 148 -7.95 3.02 1.57
C LYS A 148 -7.08 4.16 2.05
N ALA A 149 -6.09 4.51 1.25
CA ALA A 149 -5.26 5.67 1.54
C ALA A 149 -6.10 6.97 1.46
N PRO A 150 -5.76 8.02 2.23
CA PRO A 150 -6.54 9.26 2.29
C PRO A 150 -6.78 9.92 0.92
N GLN A 151 -5.81 9.80 0.01
CA GLN A 151 -5.86 10.34 -1.35
C GLN A 151 -6.64 9.45 -2.34
N ASP A 152 -7.00 8.22 -1.97
CA ASP A 152 -7.60 7.26 -2.90
C ASP A 152 -9.14 7.34 -2.91
N ALA A 153 -9.72 7.55 -4.10
CA ALA A 153 -11.17 7.52 -4.28
C ALA A 153 -11.77 6.11 -4.14
N ARG A 154 -10.99 5.05 -4.43
CA ARG A 154 -11.40 3.64 -4.33
C ARG A 154 -10.49 2.86 -3.40
N SER A 155 -11.02 1.81 -2.78
CA SER A 155 -10.23 0.90 -1.95
C SER A 155 -9.20 0.14 -2.78
N ARG A 156 -8.01 -0.04 -2.22
CA ARG A 156 -6.97 -0.93 -2.72
C ARG A 156 -7.19 -2.33 -2.17
N LYS A 157 -6.74 -3.34 -2.92
CA LYS A 157 -6.82 -4.74 -2.52
C LYS A 157 -5.55 -5.50 -2.86
N HIS A 158 -5.16 -6.40 -1.97
CA HIS A 158 -4.15 -7.41 -2.17
C HIS A 158 -4.78 -8.78 -1.86
N GLN A 159 -4.55 -9.76 -2.73
CA GLN A 159 -5.18 -11.07 -2.61
C GLN A 159 -4.13 -12.17 -2.78
N VAL A 160 -4.16 -13.14 -1.88
CA VAL A 160 -3.29 -14.32 -1.90
C VAL A 160 -4.16 -15.57 -1.79
N ILE A 161 -3.78 -16.60 -2.53
CA ILE A 161 -4.42 -17.91 -2.51
C ILE A 161 -3.40 -18.92 -2.02
N SER A 162 -3.80 -19.73 -1.04
CA SER A 162 -3.02 -20.85 -0.50
C SER A 162 -3.90 -22.10 -0.45
N TYR A 163 -3.29 -23.27 -0.40
CA TYR A 163 -3.97 -24.56 -0.26
C TYR A 163 -3.47 -25.19 1.03
N VAL A 164 -4.37 -25.68 1.89
CA VAL A 164 -3.99 -26.26 3.20
C VAL A 164 -4.35 -27.75 3.23
N TYR A 165 -3.34 -28.59 3.44
CA TYR A 165 -3.50 -30.03 3.60
C TYR A 165 -3.08 -30.47 5.00
#